data_AF-A0A8T5TR85-F1
#
_entry.id   AF-A0A8T5TR85-F1
#
_cell.length_a   1.000
_cell.length_b   1.000
_cell.length_c   1.000
_cell.angle_alpha   90.00
_cell.angle_beta   90.00
_cell.angle_gamma   90.00
#
_symmetry.space_group_name_H-M   'P 1'
#
loop_
_entity.id
_entity.type
_entity.pdbx_description
1 polymer ?
#
loop_
_entity_poly.entity_id
_entity_poly.type
_entity_poly.pdbx_seq_one_letter_code
_entity_poly.pdbx_strand_id
1 'polypeptide(L)'
;MERENILKTLSLIEDFEQKNVEIDEILSNLPISSRIELLREITRDIIEQNSIIKEHGINKEKICDPESSNQEVSSIDLLIDNLITNIQKNPSKKVLFLRLFLDKFQDISDQDKKVVIQSIKDEDSKGLKEKILSILKVFKLEG
;
A
#
# COMPACT_ATOMS: atom_id res chain seq x y z
N MET A 1 -16.68 -58.91 33.44
CA MET A 1 -15.92 -57.77 33.99
C MET A 1 -15.09 -57.07 32.90
N GLU A 2 -14.33 -57.80 32.07
CA GLU A 2 -13.54 -57.21 30.97
C GLU A 2 -14.38 -56.48 29.90
N ARG A 3 -15.50 -57.05 29.46
CA ARG A 3 -16.31 -56.49 28.37
C ARG A 3 -16.96 -55.15 28.72
N GLU A 4 -17.36 -54.99 29.98
CA GLU A 4 -17.94 -53.75 30.50
C GLU A 4 -16.87 -52.65 30.61
N ASN A 5 -15.64 -53.02 31.01
CA ASN A 5 -14.51 -52.10 31.02
C ASN A 5 -14.12 -51.66 29.60
N ILE A 6 -14.14 -52.58 28.62
CA ILE A 6 -13.89 -52.24 27.21
C ILE A 6 -14.94 -51.24 26.68
N LEU A 7 -16.22 -51.45 27.00
CA LEU A 7 -17.29 -50.52 26.60
C LEU A 7 -17.14 -49.14 27.26
N LYS A 8 -16.76 -49.09 28.54
CA LYS A 8 -16.46 -47.83 29.24
C LYS A 8 -15.28 -47.10 28.61
N THR A 9 -14.21 -47.83 28.27
CA THR A 9 -13.04 -47.24 27.59
C THR A 9 -13.40 -46.71 26.21
N LEU A 10 -14.21 -47.44 25.43
CA LEU A 10 -14.67 -46.98 24.11
C LEU A 10 -15.52 -45.72 24.20
N SER A 11 -16.47 -45.66 25.15
CA SER A 11 -17.26 -44.45 25.41
C SER A 11 -16.39 -43.26 25.81
N LEU A 12 -15.35 -43.49 26.61
CA LEU A 12 -14.37 -42.45 26.97
C LEU A 12 -13.58 -41.93 25.77
N ILE A 13 -13.26 -42.81 24.81
CA ILE A 13 -12.57 -42.44 23.58
C ILE A 13 -13.50 -41.59 22.69
N GLU A 14 -14.75 -42.01 22.51
CA GLU A 14 -15.75 -41.25 21.76
C GLU A 14 -15.96 -39.84 22.36
N ASP A 15 -16.08 -39.73 23.69
CA ASP A 15 -16.19 -38.44 24.37
C ASP A 15 -14.97 -37.54 24.14
N PHE A 16 -13.77 -38.13 24.08
CA PHE A 16 -12.53 -37.40 23.78
C PHE A 16 -12.48 -36.90 22.33
N GLU A 17 -12.88 -37.74 21.38
CA GLU A 17 -12.95 -37.38 19.96
C GLU A 17 -13.95 -36.25 19.74
N GLN A 18 -15.13 -36.33 20.36
CA GLN A 18 -16.15 -35.29 20.29
C GLN A 18 -15.64 -33.96 20.85
N LYS A 19 -14.93 -33.97 21.98
CA LYS A 19 -14.33 -32.76 22.56
C LYS A 19 -13.22 -32.16 21.70
N ASN A 20 -12.43 -32.99 21.02
CA ASN A 20 -11.41 -32.48 20.10
C ASN A 20 -12.06 -31.74 18.92
N VAL A 21 -13.16 -32.27 18.38
CA VAL A 21 -13.92 -31.59 17.32
C VAL A 21 -14.45 -30.24 17.81
N GLU A 22 -15.02 -30.16 19.02
CA GLU A 22 -15.46 -28.89 19.60
C GLU A 22 -14.31 -27.89 19.77
N ILE A 23 -13.14 -28.35 20.20
CA ILE A 23 -11.94 -27.49 20.34
C ILE A 23 -11.51 -26.96 18.98
N ASP A 24 -11.43 -27.81 17.96
CA ASP A 24 -11.03 -27.41 16.62
C ASP A 24 -12.01 -26.40 16.00
N GLU A 25 -13.32 -26.57 16.23
CA GLU A 25 -14.33 -25.59 15.83
C GLU A 25 -14.13 -24.25 16.54
N ILE A 26 -13.88 -24.25 17.85
CA ILE A 26 -13.63 -23.02 18.61
C ILE A 26 -12.37 -22.32 18.10
N LEU A 27 -11.27 -23.08 17.93
CA LEU A 27 -9.99 -22.55 17.47
C LEU A 27 -10.09 -21.97 16.06
N SER A 28 -10.82 -22.65 15.17
CA SER A 28 -11.03 -22.19 13.78
C SER A 28 -11.86 -20.91 13.70
N ASN A 29 -12.74 -20.69 14.69
CA ASN A 29 -13.59 -19.51 14.77
C ASN A 29 -13.00 -18.39 15.63
N LEU A 30 -11.81 -18.55 16.22
CA LEU A 30 -11.18 -17.47 16.96
C LEU A 30 -10.88 -16.31 16.02
N PRO A 31 -11.38 -15.09 16.31
CA PRO A 31 -11.10 -13.91 15.51
C PRO A 31 -9.68 -13.42 15.81
N ILE A 32 -8.68 -14.17 15.37
CA ILE A 32 -7.28 -13.78 15.47
C ILE A 32 -6.99 -12.89 14.28
N SER A 33 -6.89 -11.60 14.53
CA SER A 33 -6.43 -10.65 13.52
C SER A 33 -5.07 -11.10 13.01
N SER A 34 -4.94 -11.15 11.69
CA SER A 34 -3.66 -11.43 11.06
C SER A 34 -2.64 -10.36 11.49
N ARG A 35 -1.36 -10.72 11.46
CA ARG A 35 -0.27 -9.75 11.71
C ARG A 35 -0.41 -8.49 10.85
N ILE A 36 -0.88 -8.64 9.61
CA ILE A 36 -1.06 -7.55 8.66
C ILE A 36 -2.19 -6.62 9.12
N GLU A 37 -3.31 -7.16 9.56
CA GLU A 37 -4.42 -6.37 10.11
C GLU A 37 -4.02 -5.61 11.36
N LEU A 38 -3.30 -6.25 12.28
CA LEU A 38 -2.78 -5.61 13.49
C LEU A 38 -1.81 -4.46 13.15
N LEU A 39 -0.87 -4.69 12.23
CA LEU A 39 0.05 -3.64 11.80
C LEU A 39 -0.68 -2.48 11.12
N ARG A 40 -1.76 -2.78 10.38
CA ARG A 40 -2.60 -1.77 9.73
C ARG A 40 -3.36 -0.92 10.76
N GLU A 41 -3.91 -1.56 11.79
CA GLU A 41 -4.58 -0.88 12.90
C GLU A 41 -3.61 0.03 13.67
N ILE A 42 -2.43 -0.48 14.02
CA ILE A 42 -1.38 0.33 14.65
C ILE A 42 -0.99 1.53 13.78
N THR A 43 -0.81 1.30 12.48
CA THR A 43 -0.45 2.37 11.53
C THR A 43 -1.55 3.43 11.46
N ARG A 44 -2.81 3.00 11.43
CA ARG A 44 -3.97 3.89 11.46
C ARG A 44 -3.98 4.76 12.72
N ASP A 45 -3.80 4.14 13.88
CA ASP A 45 -3.77 4.85 15.15
C ASP A 45 -2.65 5.89 15.22
N ILE A 46 -1.46 5.54 14.73
CA ILE A 46 -0.33 6.49 14.65
C ILE A 46 -0.69 7.70 13.78
N ILE A 47 -1.31 7.46 12.62
CA ILE A 47 -1.72 8.52 11.69
C ILE A 47 -2.82 9.40 12.31
N GLU A 48 -3.81 8.79 12.93
CA GLU A 48 -4.93 9.52 13.56
C GLU A 48 -4.51 10.31 14.79
N GLN A 49 -3.46 9.91 15.50
CA GLN A 49 -2.98 10.65 16.68
C GLN A 49 -1.94 11.72 16.33
N ASN A 50 -1.40 11.73 15.11
CA ASN A 50 -0.37 12.70 14.73
C ASN A 50 -0.97 14.00 14.17
N SER A 51 -0.76 15.11 14.89
CA SER A 51 -1.25 16.44 14.50
C SER A 51 -0.66 16.95 13.19
N ILE A 52 0.61 16.63 12.91
CA ILE A 52 1.32 17.06 11.69
C ILE A 52 0.66 16.42 10.47
N ILE A 53 0.31 15.13 10.55
CA ILE A 53 -0.31 14.41 9.42
C ILE A 53 -1.72 14.95 9.15
N LYS A 54 -2.49 15.27 10.19
CA LYS A 54 -3.81 15.91 10.07
C LYS A 54 -3.73 17.29 9.41
N GLU A 55 -2.76 18.12 9.77
CA GLU A 55 -2.57 19.45 9.20
C GLU A 55 -2.26 19.42 7.68
N HIS A 56 -1.66 18.33 7.20
CA HIS A 56 -1.35 18.16 5.77
C HIS A 56 -2.53 17.60 4.95
N GLY A 57 -3.71 17.42 5.56
CA GLY A 57 -4.93 16.96 4.85
C GLY A 57 -4.83 15.52 4.35
N ILE A 58 -3.96 14.72 4.96
CA ILE A 58 -3.78 13.31 4.66
C ILE A 58 -4.77 12.51 5.51
N ASN A 59 -5.93 12.19 4.92
CA ASN A 59 -6.96 11.39 5.59
C ASN A 59 -6.66 9.89 5.53
N LYS A 60 -7.15 9.18 6.55
CA LYS A 60 -7.08 7.72 6.73
C LYS A 60 -7.46 6.89 5.49
N GLU A 61 -8.41 7.38 4.70
CA GLU A 61 -8.86 6.71 3.46
C GLU A 61 -7.72 6.63 2.43
N LYS A 62 -6.78 7.58 2.41
CA LYS A 62 -5.70 7.59 1.40
C LYS A 62 -4.53 6.66 1.72
N ILE A 63 -4.35 6.24 2.98
CA ILE A 63 -3.19 5.43 3.41
C ILE A 63 -3.60 3.98 3.77
N CYS A 64 -4.81 3.78 4.29
CA CYS A 64 -5.21 2.49 4.87
C CYS A 64 -6.29 1.74 4.08
N ASP A 65 -6.62 2.15 2.85
CA ASP A 65 -7.73 1.58 2.09
C ASP A 65 -7.44 0.14 1.58
N PRO A 66 -8.27 -0.87 1.93
CA PRO A 66 -8.10 -2.24 1.48
C PRO A 66 -8.35 -2.44 -0.02
N GLU A 67 -9.14 -1.58 -0.67
CA GLU A 67 -9.44 -1.72 -2.11
C GLU A 67 -8.27 -1.28 -3.02
N SER A 68 -7.26 -0.61 -2.46
CA SER A 68 -6.05 -0.26 -3.20
C SER A 68 -5.16 -1.46 -3.55
N SER A 69 -5.38 -2.64 -2.95
CA SER A 69 -4.63 -3.84 -3.31
C SER A 69 -5.11 -4.53 -4.59
N ASN A 70 -6.24 -4.09 -5.18
CA ASN A 70 -6.80 -4.66 -6.42
C ASN A 70 -6.86 -3.66 -7.58
N GLN A 71 -6.24 -2.50 -7.45
CA GLN A 71 -5.98 -1.60 -8.56
C GLN A 71 -4.49 -1.42 -8.70
N GLU A 72 -3.87 -2.23 -9.57
CA GLU A 72 -2.62 -1.89 -10.25
C GLU A 72 -2.82 -0.68 -11.19
N VAL A 73 -3.41 0.41 -10.68
CA VAL A 73 -3.15 1.73 -11.26
C VAL A 73 -1.72 2.02 -10.84
N SER A 74 -0.80 1.69 -11.75
CA SER A 74 0.65 1.80 -11.62
C SER A 74 1.05 2.88 -10.61
N SER A 75 1.84 2.52 -9.60
CA SER A 75 2.41 3.43 -8.59
C SER A 75 2.96 4.73 -9.20
N ILE A 76 3.41 4.67 -10.47
CA ILE A 76 3.87 5.81 -11.26
C ILE A 76 2.76 6.82 -11.57
N ASP A 77 1.55 6.41 -11.93
CA ASP A 77 0.47 7.33 -12.28
C ASP A 77 0.09 8.21 -11.09
N LEU A 78 0.04 7.63 -9.88
CA LEU A 78 -0.17 8.37 -8.63
C LEU A 78 0.99 9.32 -8.33
N LEU A 79 2.23 8.92 -8.59
CA LEU A 79 3.39 9.79 -8.44
C LEU A 79 3.37 10.97 -9.41
N ILE A 80 2.92 10.74 -10.64
CA ILE A 80 2.75 11.79 -11.66
C ILE A 80 1.63 12.74 -11.24
N ASP A 81 0.48 12.24 -10.80
CA ASP A 81 -0.64 13.08 -10.38
C ASP A 81 -0.27 13.96 -9.19
N ASN A 82 0.52 13.44 -8.25
CA ASN A 82 1.06 14.22 -7.14
C ASN A 82 2.06 15.30 -7.63
N LEU A 83 2.95 14.96 -8.57
CA LEU A 83 3.86 15.91 -9.20
C LEU A 83 3.09 17.05 -9.89
N ILE A 84 2.07 16.73 -10.70
CA ILE A 84 1.24 17.73 -11.38
C ILE A 84 0.53 18.61 -10.36
N THR A 85 -0.04 18.04 -9.31
CA THR A 85 -0.72 18.79 -8.24
C THR A 85 0.23 19.76 -7.54
N ASN A 86 1.46 19.34 -7.24
CA ASN A 86 2.46 20.21 -6.61
C ASN A 86 2.89 21.37 -7.52
N ILE A 87 3.05 21.10 -8.82
CA ILE A 87 3.36 22.11 -9.83
C ILE A 87 2.20 23.10 -9.99
N GLN A 88 0.96 22.64 -10.01
CA GLN A 88 -0.22 23.51 -10.09
C GLN A 88 -0.35 24.42 -8.86
N LYS A 89 -0.09 23.88 -7.66
CA LYS A 89 -0.12 24.66 -6.40
C LYS A 89 1.01 25.68 -6.33
N ASN A 90 2.19 25.36 -6.86
CA ASN A 90 3.36 26.23 -6.82
C ASN A 90 4.13 26.23 -8.16
N PRO A 91 3.64 26.94 -9.20
CA PRO A 91 4.25 26.89 -10.53
C PRO A 91 5.70 27.38 -10.59
N SER A 92 6.06 28.33 -9.73
CA SER A 92 7.43 28.86 -9.62
C SER A 92 8.45 27.80 -9.18
N LYS A 93 8.01 26.72 -8.53
CA LYS A 93 8.85 25.61 -8.07
C LYS A 93 8.83 24.41 -9.03
N LYS A 94 8.30 24.56 -10.26
CA LYS A 94 8.18 23.48 -11.24
C LYS A 94 9.46 22.68 -11.44
N VAL A 95 10.58 23.36 -11.70
CA VAL A 95 11.89 22.71 -11.93
C VAL A 95 12.35 21.90 -10.72
N LEU A 96 12.10 22.40 -9.51
CA LEU A 96 12.44 21.69 -8.27
C LEU A 96 11.63 20.41 -8.13
N PHE A 97 10.31 20.46 -8.36
CA PHE A 97 9.47 19.27 -8.27
C PHE A 97 9.81 18.23 -9.33
N LEU A 98 10.14 18.66 -10.55
CA LEU A 98 10.61 17.76 -11.61
C LEU A 98 11.93 17.08 -11.23
N ARG A 99 12.87 17.81 -10.64
CA ARG A 99 14.13 17.22 -10.16
C ARG A 99 13.87 16.19 -9.06
N LEU A 100 13.08 16.53 -8.05
CA LEU A 100 12.72 15.61 -6.96
C LEU A 100 11.97 14.36 -7.45
N PHE A 101 11.19 14.48 -8.52
CA PHE A 101 10.53 13.34 -9.15
C PHE A 101 11.54 12.44 -9.87
N LEU A 102 12.44 13.02 -10.66
CA LEU A 102 13.43 12.25 -11.42
C LEU A 102 14.50 11.60 -10.53
N ASP A 103 14.79 12.19 -9.36
CA ASP A 103 15.71 11.62 -8.38
C ASP A 103 15.21 10.33 -7.74
N LYS A 104 13.94 9.98 -7.92
CA LYS A 104 13.38 8.68 -7.49
C LYS A 104 13.83 7.52 -8.38
N PHE A 105 14.28 7.81 -9.61
CA PHE A 105 14.74 6.79 -10.55
C PHE A 105 16.27 6.70 -10.47
N GLN A 106 16.78 5.55 -10.01
CA GLN A 106 18.22 5.31 -9.89
C GLN A 106 18.91 5.10 -11.24
N ASP A 107 18.13 4.72 -12.26
CA ASP A 107 18.65 4.35 -13.59
C ASP A 107 18.81 5.53 -14.55
N ILE A 108 18.37 6.74 -14.16
CA ILE A 108 18.52 7.95 -14.98
C ILE A 108 19.78 8.71 -14.56
N SER A 109 20.70 8.95 -15.50
CA SER A 109 21.90 9.74 -15.24
C SER A 109 21.57 11.22 -14.95
N ASP A 110 22.41 11.91 -14.19
CA ASP A 110 22.21 13.35 -13.92
C ASP A 110 22.20 14.22 -15.19
N GLN A 111 22.84 13.76 -16.27
CA GLN A 111 22.76 14.44 -17.57
C GLN A 111 21.40 14.25 -18.22
N ASP A 112 20.87 13.02 -18.22
CA ASP A 112 19.55 12.71 -18.76
C ASP A 112 18.45 13.45 -17.98
N LYS A 113 18.57 13.50 -16.64
CA LYS A 113 17.65 14.29 -15.80
C LYS A 113 17.60 15.76 -16.22
N LYS A 114 18.76 16.38 -16.53
CA LYS A 114 18.82 17.77 -16.99
C LYS A 114 18.15 17.95 -18.35
N VAL A 115 18.36 17.01 -19.27
CA VAL A 115 17.74 17.04 -20.61
C VAL A 115 16.21 16.92 -20.50
N VAL A 116 15.72 16.00 -19.65
CA VAL A 116 14.29 15.83 -19.37
C VAL A 116 13.69 17.11 -18.78
N ILE A 117 14.33 17.70 -17.76
CA ILE A 117 13.84 18.94 -17.16
C ILE A 117 13.79 20.07 -18.21
N GLN A 118 14.83 20.20 -19.02
CA GLN A 118 14.90 21.24 -20.04
C GLN A 118 13.83 21.09 -21.12
N SER A 119 13.40 19.86 -21.45
CA SER A 119 12.39 19.61 -22.48
C SER A 119 10.94 19.83 -22.03
N ILE A 120 10.70 19.88 -20.71
CA ILE A 120 9.34 20.01 -20.13
C ILE A 120 9.15 21.25 -19.24
N LYS A 121 10.21 22.00 -18.93
CA LYS A 121 10.14 23.18 -18.05
C LYS A 121 9.18 24.26 -18.54
N ASP A 122 9.05 24.41 -19.85
CA ASP A 122 8.21 25.45 -20.48
C ASP A 122 6.81 24.94 -20.85
N GLU A 123 6.53 23.64 -20.63
CA GLU A 123 5.22 23.05 -20.93
C GLU A 123 4.11 23.59 -20.04
N ASP A 124 2.90 23.70 -20.58
CA ASP A 124 1.73 24.02 -19.78
C ASP A 124 1.33 22.84 -18.88
N SER A 125 0.57 23.12 -17.82
CA SER A 125 0.18 22.08 -16.86
C SER A 125 -0.76 21.02 -17.45
N LYS A 126 -1.39 21.30 -18.61
CA LYS A 126 -2.34 20.38 -19.26
C LYS A 126 -1.61 19.31 -20.07
N GLY A 127 -0.56 19.66 -20.82
CA GLY A 127 0.26 18.71 -21.59
C GLY A 127 1.36 18.00 -20.76
N LEU A 128 1.66 18.51 -19.56
CA LEU A 128 2.77 18.01 -18.75
C LEU A 128 2.63 16.54 -18.34
N LYS A 129 1.42 16.06 -18.02
CA LYS A 129 1.18 14.67 -17.60
C LYS A 129 1.52 13.68 -18.72
N GLU A 130 1.00 13.93 -19.92
CA GLU A 130 1.21 13.08 -21.10
C GLU A 130 2.69 13.05 -21.52
N LYS A 131 3.37 14.21 -21.40
CA LYS A 131 4.79 14.33 -21.75
C LYS A 131 5.68 13.58 -20.76
N ILE A 132 5.39 13.65 -19.47
CA ILE A 132 6.10 12.88 -18.44
C ILE A 132 5.88 11.38 -18.66
N LEU A 133 4.65 10.94 -18.92
CA LEU A 133 4.36 9.53 -19.21
C LEU A 133 5.13 9.03 -20.44
N SER A 134 5.15 9.82 -21.51
CA SER A 134 5.91 9.52 -22.73
C SER A 134 7.41 9.37 -22.44
N ILE A 135 7.97 10.23 -21.59
CA ILE A 135 9.38 10.20 -21.21
C ILE A 135 9.70 8.95 -20.38
N LEU A 136 8.88 8.60 -19.38
CA LEU A 136 9.10 7.41 -18.56
C LEU A 136 9.06 6.11 -19.39
N LYS A 137 8.19 6.05 -20.40
CA LYS A 137 8.16 4.95 -21.37
C LYS A 137 9.46 4.82 -22.17
N VAL A 138 10.05 5.94 -22.59
CA VAL A 138 11.35 5.95 -23.31
C VAL A 138 12.47 5.40 -22.45
N PHE A 139 12.48 5.74 -21.15
CA PHE A 139 13.49 5.24 -20.21
C PHE A 139 13.19 3.83 -19.68
N LYS A 140 12.10 3.17 -20.13
CA LYS A 140 11.66 1.85 -19.64
C LYS A 140 11.59 1.76 -18.11
N LEU A 141 11.19 2.86 -17.48
CA LEU A 141 11.10 2.92 -16.02
C LEU A 141 9.79 2.22 -15.64
N GLU A 142 9.89 0.94 -15.33
CA GLU A 142 8.83 0.17 -14.71
C GLU A 142 8.68 0.64 -13.26
N GLY A 143 7.44 0.80 -12.82
CA GLY A 143 7.06 1.36 -11.52
C GLY A 143 6.92 0.33 -10.43
#